data_AF-A0A2E4QVW5-F1
#
_entry.id   AF-A0A2E4QVW5-F1
#
_cell.length_a   1.000
_cell.length_b   1.000
_cell.length_c   1.000
_cell.angle_alpha   90.00
_cell.angle_beta   90.00
_cell.angle_gamma   90.00
#
_symmetry.space_group_name_H-M   'P 1'
#
loop_
_entity.id
_entity.type
_entity.pdbx_description
1 polymer ?
#
loop_
_entity_poly.entity_id
_entity_poly.type
_entity_poly.pdbx_seq_one_letter_code
_entity_poly.pdbx_strand_id
1 'polypeptide(L)'
;MLKIAQSQIDAIAVEIARAQSALDGLATHRAMILARAEAEVSSAGSLDFVMQAALPQYLFRNKAELAQIDRELEQGEAMLEGIRERLMVAYREKAKLESLERHHAERHRLDEQAREQAALDESALTRRG
;
A
#
# COMPACT_ATOMS: atom_id res chain seq x y z
N MET A 1 16.71 15.08 -2.84
CA MET A 1 16.30 14.08 -1.84
C MET A 1 14.79 13.96 -1.71
N LEU A 2 14.03 15.03 -1.43
CA LEU A 2 12.57 14.93 -1.28
C LEU A 2 11.81 14.36 -2.49
N LYS A 3 12.19 14.74 -3.71
CA LYS A 3 11.61 14.16 -4.93
C LYS A 3 11.84 12.64 -5.04
N ILE A 4 13.00 12.17 -4.59
CA ILE A 4 13.33 10.73 -4.59
C ILE A 4 12.47 10.01 -3.55
N ALA A 5 12.34 10.57 -2.34
CA ALA A 5 11.47 10.01 -1.30
C ALA A 5 9.99 9.97 -1.73
N GLN A 6 9.51 11.01 -2.42
CA GLN A 6 8.17 11.01 -3.00
C GLN A 6 8.02 9.92 -4.07
N SER A 7 8.98 9.79 -4.98
CA SER A 7 8.94 8.75 -6.01
C SER A 7 8.93 7.34 -5.42
N GLN A 8 9.59 7.10 -4.28
CA GLN A 8 9.55 5.83 -3.57
C GLN A 8 8.17 5.56 -2.97
N ILE A 9 7.54 6.56 -2.36
CA ILE A 9 6.16 6.46 -1.86
C ILE A 9 5.21 6.11 -2.99
N ASP A 10 5.31 6.79 -4.14
CA ASP A 10 4.45 6.56 -5.29
C ASP A 10 4.64 5.14 -5.85
N ALA A 11 5.89 4.65 -5.92
CA ALA A 11 6.18 3.28 -6.35
C ALA A 11 5.55 2.23 -5.42
N ILE A 12 5.64 2.44 -4.09
CA ILE A 12 5.03 1.54 -3.11
C ILE A 12 3.50 1.61 -3.20
N ALA A 13 2.92 2.78 -3.43
CA ALA A 13 1.47 2.92 -3.61
C ALA A 13 0.95 2.13 -4.83
N VAL A 14 1.71 2.12 -5.94
CA VAL A 14 1.41 1.29 -7.10
C VAL A 14 1.51 -0.21 -6.77
N GLU A 15 2.51 -0.61 -5.98
CA GLU A 15 2.68 -2.00 -5.51
C GLU A 15 1.46 -2.45 -4.68
N ILE A 16 1.01 -1.61 -3.74
CA ILE A 16 -0.21 -1.81 -2.94
C ILE A 16 -1.43 -1.98 -3.83
N ALA A 17 -1.64 -1.07 -4.80
CA ALA A 17 -2.80 -1.12 -5.68
C ALA A 17 -2.85 -2.42 -6.50
N ARG A 18 -1.69 -2.89 -6.98
CA ARG A 18 -1.58 -4.16 -7.71
C ARG A 18 -1.88 -5.36 -6.82
N ALA A 19 -1.34 -5.39 -5.61
CA ALA A 19 -1.58 -6.46 -4.64
C ALA A 19 -3.06 -6.51 -4.22
N GLN A 20 -3.67 -5.35 -3.95
CA GLN A 20 -5.10 -5.25 -3.63
C GLN A 20 -5.95 -5.76 -4.78
N SER A 21 -5.67 -5.35 -6.03
CA SER A 21 -6.41 -5.83 -7.19
C SER A 21 -6.32 -7.35 -7.38
N ALA A 22 -5.17 -7.96 -7.05
CA ALA A 22 -5.01 -9.41 -7.10
C ALA A 22 -5.85 -10.11 -6.01
N LEU A 23 -5.87 -9.58 -4.79
CA LEU A 23 -6.71 -10.08 -3.70
C LEU A 23 -8.20 -9.95 -4.03
N ASP A 24 -8.62 -8.82 -4.59
CA ASP A 24 -10.01 -8.61 -5.00
C ASP A 24 -10.43 -9.61 -6.08
N GLY A 25 -9.50 -9.94 -6.99
CA GLY A 25 -9.70 -10.98 -8.00
C GLY A 25 -9.89 -12.38 -7.39
N LEU A 26 -9.05 -12.76 -6.42
CA LEU A 26 -9.17 -14.02 -5.68
C LEU A 26 -10.47 -14.09 -4.88
N ALA A 27 -10.84 -13.01 -4.20
CA ALA A 27 -12.08 -12.92 -3.43
C ALA A 27 -13.32 -13.05 -4.33
N THR A 28 -13.27 -12.44 -5.52
CA THR A 28 -14.32 -12.57 -6.54
C THR A 28 -14.42 -14.01 -7.05
N HIS A 29 -13.29 -14.64 -7.39
CA HIS A 29 -13.26 -16.04 -7.84
C HIS A 29 -13.82 -16.99 -6.78
N ARG A 30 -13.44 -16.80 -5.51
CA ARG A 30 -13.99 -17.52 -4.36
C ARG A 30 -15.51 -17.39 -4.27
N ALA A 31 -16.03 -16.17 -4.38
CA ALA A 31 -17.46 -15.91 -4.32
C ALA A 31 -18.21 -16.58 -5.49
N MET A 32 -17.63 -16.61 -6.68
CA MET A 32 -18.19 -17.31 -7.84
C MET A 32 -18.27 -18.83 -7.63
N ILE A 33 -17.22 -19.45 -7.07
CA ILE A 33 -17.24 -20.89 -6.76
C ILE A 33 -18.32 -21.21 -5.74
N LEU A 34 -18.45 -20.40 -4.68
CA LEU A 34 -19.49 -20.58 -3.67
C LEU A 34 -20.89 -20.47 -4.28
N ALA A 35 -21.15 -19.42 -5.06
CA ALA A 35 -22.44 -19.22 -5.71
C ALA A 35 -22.78 -20.38 -6.67
N ARG A 36 -21.79 -20.87 -7.41
CA ARG A 36 -21.96 -22.03 -8.30
C ARG A 36 -22.25 -23.30 -7.49
N ALA A 37 -21.50 -23.57 -6.42
CA ALA A 37 -21.72 -24.73 -5.58
C ALA A 37 -23.12 -24.73 -4.94
N GLU A 38 -23.60 -23.57 -4.49
CA GLU A 38 -24.94 -23.40 -3.93
C GLU A 38 -26.05 -23.65 -4.97
N ALA A 39 -25.85 -23.15 -6.20
CA ALA A 39 -26.78 -23.39 -7.30
C ALA A 39 -26.88 -24.89 -7.66
N GLU A 40 -25.75 -25.59 -7.71
CA GLU A 40 -25.69 -27.03 -8.01
C GLU A 40 -26.31 -27.90 -6.91
N VAL A 41 -26.14 -27.52 -5.64
CA VAL A 41 -26.80 -28.20 -4.51
C VAL A 41 -28.31 -27.97 -4.55
N SER A 42 -28.75 -26.74 -4.87
CA SER A 42 -30.16 -26.37 -4.93
C SER A 42 -30.90 -27.06 -6.10
N SER A 43 -30.20 -27.30 -7.22
CA SER A 43 -30.76 -28.00 -8.38
C SER A 43 -30.69 -29.53 -8.27
N ALA A 44 -29.96 -30.09 -7.30
CA ALA A 44 -29.68 -31.52 -7.17
C ALA A 44 -30.91 -32.44 -7.17
N GLY A 45 -32.03 -31.98 -6.62
CA GLY A 45 -33.30 -32.74 -6.60
C GLY A 45 -33.95 -32.91 -7.98
N SER A 46 -33.53 -32.13 -8.97
CA SER A 46 -34.02 -32.18 -10.36
C SER A 46 -33.04 -32.83 -11.35
N LEU A 47 -31.87 -33.25 -10.87
CA LEU A 47 -30.82 -33.85 -11.68
C LEU A 47 -31.04 -35.36 -11.89
N ASP A 48 -30.62 -35.86 -13.06
CA ASP A 48 -30.61 -37.30 -13.35
C ASP A 48 -29.69 -38.06 -12.38
N PHE A 49 -29.97 -39.37 -12.18
CA PHE A 49 -29.25 -40.24 -11.24
C PHE A 49 -27.71 -40.20 -11.40
N VAL A 50 -27.21 -40.11 -12.64
CA VAL A 50 -25.76 -40.02 -12.93
C VAL A 50 -25.16 -38.71 -12.41
N MET A 51 -25.91 -37.61 -12.51
CA MET A 51 -25.50 -36.29 -12.02
C MET A 51 -25.57 -36.23 -10.49
N GLN A 52 -26.57 -36.85 -9.88
CA GLN A 52 -26.65 -37.00 -8.42
C GLN A 52 -25.48 -37.81 -7.85
N ALA A 53 -25.05 -38.87 -8.53
CA ALA A 53 -23.91 -39.68 -8.13
C ALA A 53 -22.56 -38.93 -8.26
N ALA A 54 -22.45 -37.98 -9.20
CA ALA A 54 -21.24 -37.19 -9.41
C ALA A 54 -21.12 -35.98 -8.45
N LEU A 55 -22.24 -35.53 -7.88
CA LEU A 55 -22.33 -34.33 -7.05
C LEU A 55 -21.37 -34.34 -5.83
N PRO A 56 -21.22 -35.44 -5.06
CA PRO A 56 -20.29 -35.46 -3.94
C PRO A 56 -18.82 -35.21 -4.35
N GLN A 57 -18.40 -35.80 -5.47
CA GLN A 57 -17.05 -35.62 -6.00
C GLN A 57 -16.82 -34.19 -6.51
N TYR A 58 -17.84 -33.60 -7.10
CA TYR A 58 -17.82 -32.20 -7.53
C TYR A 58 -17.69 -31.25 -6.32
N LEU A 59 -18.51 -31.43 -5.28
CA LEU A 59 -18.43 -30.62 -4.05
C LEU A 59 -17.09 -30.76 -3.34
N PHE A 60 -16.51 -31.96 -3.32
CA PHE A 60 -15.18 -32.18 -2.77
C PHE A 60 -14.10 -31.36 -3.50
N ARG A 61 -14.14 -31.31 -4.84
CA ARG A 61 -13.21 -30.51 -5.64
C ARG A 61 -13.37 -29.01 -5.36
N ASN A 62 -14.61 -28.51 -5.33
CA ASN A 62 -14.88 -27.11 -5.01
C ASN A 62 -14.36 -26.75 -3.61
N LYS A 63 -14.52 -27.63 -2.62
CA LYS A 63 -14.00 -27.40 -1.27
C LYS A 63 -12.47 -27.32 -1.25
N ALA A 64 -11.79 -28.19 -2.00
CA ALA A 64 -10.33 -28.16 -2.11
C ALA A 64 -9.83 -26.88 -2.80
N GLU A 65 -10.53 -26.43 -3.86
CA GLU A 65 -10.22 -25.18 -4.55
C GLU A 65 -10.46 -23.96 -3.65
N LEU A 66 -11.57 -23.91 -2.91
CA LEU A 66 -11.85 -22.85 -1.94
C LEU A 66 -10.79 -22.78 -0.85
N ALA A 67 -10.37 -23.92 -0.30
CA ALA A 67 -9.30 -23.97 0.70
C ALA A 67 -7.94 -23.51 0.14
N GLN A 68 -7.70 -23.71 -1.17
CA GLN A 68 -6.51 -23.17 -1.83
C GLN A 68 -6.59 -21.64 -1.94
N ILE A 69 -7.73 -21.12 -2.41
CA ILE A 69 -7.94 -19.68 -2.55
C ILE A 69 -7.87 -18.97 -1.19
N ASP A 70 -8.45 -19.56 -0.14
CA ASP A 70 -8.38 -19.01 1.22
C ASP A 70 -6.92 -18.86 1.70
N ARG A 71 -6.07 -19.86 1.43
CA ARG A 71 -4.63 -19.77 1.74
C ARG A 71 -3.92 -18.69 0.93
N GLU A 72 -4.27 -18.54 -0.35
CA GLU A 72 -3.68 -17.51 -1.21
C GLU A 72 -4.11 -16.10 -0.79
N LEU A 73 -5.36 -15.93 -0.36
CA LEU A 73 -5.87 -14.69 0.22
C LEU A 73 -5.13 -14.33 1.50
N GLU A 74 -5.02 -15.26 2.46
CA GLU A 74 -4.30 -15.02 3.72
C GLU A 74 -2.83 -14.65 3.48
N GLN A 75 -2.15 -15.35 2.57
CA GLN A 75 -0.76 -15.06 2.22
C GLN A 75 -0.63 -13.69 1.53
N GLY A 76 -1.54 -13.37 0.61
CA GLY A 76 -1.54 -12.08 -0.07
C GLY A 76 -1.86 -10.92 0.87
N GLU A 77 -2.75 -11.11 1.84
CA GLU A 77 -3.04 -10.13 2.90
C GLU A 77 -1.82 -9.87 3.79
N ALA A 78 -1.14 -10.93 4.23
CA ALA A 78 0.10 -10.80 5.00
C ALA A 78 1.20 -10.06 4.21
N MET A 79 1.33 -10.35 2.91
CA MET A 79 2.25 -9.63 2.03
C MET A 79 1.87 -8.15 1.87
N LEU A 80 0.58 -7.86 1.68
CA LEU A 80 0.06 -6.50 1.57
C LEU A 80 0.35 -5.68 2.82
N GLU A 81 0.22 -6.29 4.00
CA GLU A 81 0.55 -5.64 5.26
C GLU A 81 2.03 -5.27 5.33
N GLY A 82 2.94 -6.16 4.92
CA GLY A 82 4.37 -5.85 4.82
C GLY A 82 4.68 -4.71 3.85
N ILE A 83 3.92 -4.57 2.76
CA ILE A 83 4.07 -3.44 1.82
C ILE A 83 3.56 -2.13 2.47
N ARG A 84 2.46 -2.18 3.24
CA ARG A 84 1.95 -1.02 3.99
C ARG A 84 2.93 -0.56 5.06
N GLU A 85 3.60 -1.49 5.74
CA GLU A 85 4.67 -1.15 6.69
C GLU A 85 5.82 -0.40 5.99
N ARG A 86 6.26 -0.89 4.83
CA ARG A 86 7.26 -0.19 3.99
C ARG A 86 6.80 1.21 3.59
N LEU A 87 5.52 1.38 3.24
CA LEU A 87 4.96 2.70 2.94
C LEU A 87 5.05 3.65 4.14
N MET A 88 4.70 3.18 5.34
CA MET A 88 4.81 4.00 6.56
C MET A 88 6.25 4.44 6.83
N VAL A 89 7.23 3.54 6.63
CA VAL A 89 8.65 3.86 6.78
C VAL A 89 9.06 4.95 5.79
N ALA A 90 8.66 4.83 4.52
CA ALA A 90 8.95 5.83 3.49
C ALA A 90 8.36 7.21 3.83
N TYR A 91 7.14 7.27 4.37
CA TYR A 91 6.55 8.53 4.84
C TYR A 91 7.32 9.14 6.00
N ARG A 92 7.76 8.35 6.98
CA ARG A 92 8.58 8.84 8.10
C ARG A 92 9.91 9.41 7.61
N GLU A 93 10.54 8.73 6.66
CA GLU A 93 11.79 9.21 6.06
C GLU A 93 11.60 10.52 5.30
N LYS A 94 10.54 10.63 4.49
CA LYS A 94 10.20 11.88 3.81
C LYS A 94 9.98 13.02 4.80
N ALA A 95 9.21 12.80 5.86
CA ALA A 95 8.95 13.81 6.89
C ALA A 95 10.24 14.28 7.58
N LYS A 96 11.19 13.36 7.83
CA LYS A 96 12.52 13.70 8.36
C LYS A 96 13.30 14.59 7.40
N LEU A 97 13.29 14.28 6.10
CA LEU A 97 13.94 15.09 5.08
C LEU A 97 13.30 16.49 4.98
N GLU A 98 11.97 16.60 5.07
CA GLU A 98 11.26 17.89 5.05
C GLU A 98 11.58 18.73 6.29
N SER A 99 11.74 18.11 7.46
CA SER A 99 12.20 18.80 8.67
C SER A 99 13.62 19.33 8.51
N LEU A 100 14.54 18.53 7.97
CA LEU A 100 15.92 18.94 7.74
C LEU A 100 16.01 20.12 6.77
N GLU A 101 15.27 20.08 5.65
CA GLU A 101 15.26 21.16 4.67
C GLU A 101 14.75 22.48 5.28
N ARG A 102 13.68 22.43 6.09
CA ARG A 102 13.18 23.60 6.83
C ARG A 102 14.22 24.18 7.79
N HIS A 103 14.93 23.32 8.53
CA HIS A 103 16.00 23.79 9.43
C HIS A 103 17.18 24.40 8.68
N HIS A 104 17.56 23.85 7.52
CA HIS A 104 18.61 24.41 6.69
C HIS A 104 18.22 25.77 6.10
N ALA A 105 16.98 25.89 5.61
CA ALA A 105 16.45 27.16 5.08
C ALA A 105 16.43 28.24 6.17
N GLU A 106 15.99 27.91 7.38
CA GLU A 106 15.96 28.87 8.49
C GLU A 106 17.36 29.29 8.93
N ARG A 107 18.31 28.36 9.00
CA ARG A 107 19.71 28.69 9.30
C ARG A 107 20.31 29.64 8.25
N HIS A 108 20.08 29.36 6.97
CA HIS A 108 20.58 30.21 5.89
C HIS A 108 20.01 31.63 5.99
N ARG A 109 18.70 31.74 6.27
CA ARG A 109 18.02 33.03 6.46
C ARG A 109 18.60 33.82 7.64
N LEU A 110 18.83 33.15 8.77
CA LEU A 110 19.42 33.79 9.95
C LEU A 110 20.87 34.22 9.69
N ASP A 111 21.65 33.41 8.98
CA ASP A 111 23.03 33.75 8.61
C ASP A 111 23.09 34.95 7.66
N GLU A 112 22.17 35.05 6.69
CA GLU A 112 22.04 36.21 5.80
C GLU A 112 21.68 37.47 6.59
N GLN A 113 20.66 37.40 7.45
CA GLN A 113 20.26 38.52 8.31
C GLN A 113 21.39 38.98 9.23
N ALA A 114 22.14 38.05 9.81
CA ALA A 114 23.27 38.38 10.68
C ALA A 114 24.40 39.09 9.90
N ARG A 115 24.67 38.67 8.66
CA ARG A 115 25.66 39.33 7.80
C ARG A 115 25.22 40.72 7.38
N GLU A 116 23.95 40.89 7.00
CA GLU A 116 23.39 42.19 6.66
C GLU A 116 23.44 43.16 7.85
N GLN A 117 23.05 42.69 9.04
CA GLN A 117 23.11 43.49 10.25
C GLN A 117 24.54 43.90 10.60
N ALA A 118 25.50 42.97 10.53
CA ALA A 118 26.90 43.27 10.78
C ALA A 118 27.46 44.32 9.81
N ALA A 119 27.09 44.25 8.52
CA ALA A 119 27.50 45.23 7.52
C ALA A 119 26.87 46.62 7.78
N LEU A 120 25.61 46.67 8.20
CA LEU A 120 24.94 47.92 8.60
C LEU A 120 25.63 48.54 9.82
N ASP A 121 25.94 47.75 10.84
CA ASP A 121 26.62 48.19 12.06
C ASP A 121 28.03 48.73 11.76
N GLU A 122 28.80 48.05 10.92
CA GLU A 122 30.12 48.51 10.46
C GLU A 122 30.03 49.84 9.70
N SER A 123 29.03 49.99 8.82
CA SER A 123 28.78 51.23 8.06
C SER A 123 28.35 52.41 8.95
N ALA A 124 27.71 52.12 10.10
CA ALA A 124 27.26 53.12 11.05
C ALA A 124 28.41 53.61 11.94
N LEU A 125 29.33 52.70 12.31
CA LEU A 125 30.54 53.02 13.04
C LEU A 125 31.49 53.88 12.21
N THR A 126 31.71 53.52 10.94
CA THR A 126 32.57 54.28 10.00
C THR A 126 32.03 55.66 9.61
N ARG A 127 30.72 55.90 9.73
CA ARG A 127 30.11 57.23 9.52
C ARG A 127 30.14 58.14 10.75
N ARG A 128 30.38 57.59 11.94
CA ARG A 128 30.41 58.33 13.21
C ARG A 128 31.82 58.67 13.69
N GLY A 129 32.84 57.92 13.23
CA GLY A 129 34.25 58.26 13.42
C GLY A 129 34.75 59.23 12.36
#